data_AF-A0AAW9CXM4-F1
#
_entry.id   AF-A0AAW9CXM4-F1
#
_cell.length_a   1.000
_cell.length_b   1.000
_cell.length_c   1.000
_cell.angle_alpha   90.00
_cell.angle_beta   90.00
_cell.angle_gamma   90.00
#
_symmetry.space_group_name_H-M   'P 1'
#
loop_
_entity.id
_entity.type
_entity.pdbx_description
1 polymer ?
#
loop_
_entity_poly.entity_id
_entity_poly.type
_entity_poly.pdbx_seq_one_letter_code
_entity_poly.pdbx_strand_id
1 'polypeptide(L)'
;MADPQASQDKKNLNSNANVNTTFAQKPLGKIDRVLLELRRGVSLNRFEAERMGDHCLNTTISTLRGEGWLIAGEWETVPTQFGKMARVLRYRLTGYRNLAEAAEEIAAILDEDSAA
;
A
#
# COMPACT_ATOMS: atom_id res chain seq x y z
N MET A 1 40.40 34.51 4.63
CA MET A 1 39.47 34.55 3.50
C MET A 1 39.31 33.13 2.98
N ALA A 2 38.36 32.38 3.57
CA ALA A 2 37.67 31.18 3.06
C ALA A 2 36.92 30.51 4.24
N ASP A 3 35.59 30.52 4.16
CA ASP A 3 34.60 29.99 5.10
C ASP A 3 34.29 28.48 4.85
N PRO A 4 33.49 27.79 5.71
CA PRO A 4 33.69 26.41 6.13
C PRO A 4 32.84 25.36 5.37
N GLN A 5 33.24 24.08 5.45
CA GLN A 5 32.45 22.94 4.95
C GLN A 5 31.77 22.16 6.10
N ALA A 6 30.52 21.79 5.82
CA ALA A 6 29.46 21.46 6.76
C ALA A 6 29.52 20.05 7.35
N SER A 7 29.02 19.96 8.58
CA SER A 7 28.68 18.76 9.35
C SER A 7 27.39 18.11 8.85
N GLN A 8 27.38 16.80 8.66
CA GLN A 8 26.17 15.97 8.69
C GLN A 8 26.48 14.62 9.37
N ASP A 9 25.99 14.51 10.60
CA ASP A 9 25.97 13.34 11.47
C ASP A 9 25.29 12.12 10.82
N LYS A 10 25.99 10.99 10.79
CA LYS A 10 25.41 9.67 10.52
C LYS A 10 25.02 9.02 11.85
N LYS A 11 23.76 9.16 12.27
CA LYS A 11 23.22 8.37 13.39
C LYS A 11 22.51 7.12 12.85
N ASN A 12 23.23 6.01 12.93
CA ASN A 12 22.69 4.66 12.91
C ASN A 12 21.99 4.39 14.25
N LEU A 13 20.78 3.82 14.24
CA LEU A 13 20.22 3.15 15.41
C LEU A 13 19.38 1.94 14.99
N ASN A 14 20.07 0.82 14.86
CA ASN A 14 19.54 -0.52 15.05
C ASN A 14 19.13 -0.72 16.51
N SER A 15 17.82 -0.88 16.78
CA SER A 15 17.33 -1.28 18.10
C SER A 15 16.62 -2.62 18.01
N ASN A 16 17.28 -3.66 18.55
CA ASN A 16 16.63 -4.90 18.97
C ASN A 16 15.54 -4.55 20.00
N ALA A 17 14.27 -4.76 19.65
CA ALA A 17 13.16 -4.63 20.57
C ALA A 17 12.33 -5.91 20.56
N ASN A 18 12.49 -6.67 21.63
CA ASN A 18 11.58 -7.65 22.22
C ASN A 18 10.11 -7.49 21.75
N VAL A 19 9.65 -8.41 20.90
CA VAL A 19 8.25 -8.47 20.43
C VAL A 19 7.38 -9.18 21.45
N ASN A 20 7.19 -8.54 22.61
CA ASN A 20 6.14 -8.96 23.53
C ASN A 20 4.78 -8.58 22.93
N THR A 21 4.03 -9.63 22.59
CA THR A 21 2.66 -9.68 22.11
C THR A 21 1.73 -8.78 22.91
N THR A 22 1.34 -7.64 22.33
CA THR A 22 0.13 -6.89 22.68
C THR A 22 -0.30 -6.20 21.40
N PHE A 23 -1.37 -6.71 20.77
CA PHE A 23 -1.99 -6.12 19.57
C PHE A 23 -2.66 -4.79 19.93
N ALA A 24 -1.86 -3.78 20.30
CA ALA A 24 -2.28 -2.40 20.23
C ALA A 24 -2.58 -2.12 18.75
N GLN A 25 -3.83 -1.79 18.44
CA GLN A 25 -4.33 -1.50 17.08
C GLN A 25 -3.39 -0.51 16.39
N LYS A 26 -2.45 -1.04 15.62
CA LYS A 26 -1.41 -0.25 14.97
C LYS A 26 -2.13 0.66 13.97
N PRO A 27 -1.86 1.97 13.97
CA PRO A 27 -2.44 2.84 12.95
C PRO A 27 -2.08 2.28 11.57
N LEU A 28 -3.09 2.07 10.71
CA LEU A 28 -2.90 1.47 9.39
C LEU A 28 -1.74 2.16 8.66
N GLY A 29 -0.75 1.35 8.26
CA GLY A 29 0.38 1.82 7.49
C GLY A 29 -0.05 2.29 6.11
N LYS A 30 0.83 3.02 5.43
CA LYS A 30 0.57 3.50 4.06
C LYS A 30 0.22 2.36 3.08
N ILE A 31 0.87 1.21 3.24
CA ILE A 31 0.64 0.01 2.40
C ILE A 31 -0.75 -0.56 2.68
N ASP A 32 -1.12 -0.69 3.95
CA ASP A 32 -2.43 -1.21 4.39
C ASP A 32 -3.58 -0.35 3.86
N ARG A 33 -3.42 0.97 3.84
CA ARG A 33 -4.43 1.90 3.30
C ARG A 33 -4.64 1.70 1.81
N VAL A 34 -3.56 1.57 1.03
CA VAL A 34 -3.67 1.31 -0.42
C VAL A 34 -4.32 -0.05 -0.66
N LEU A 35 -3.90 -1.08 0.09
CA LEU A 35 -4.50 -2.41 -0.03
C LEU A 35 -5.99 -2.41 0.33
N LEU A 36 -6.40 -1.68 1.37
CA LEU A 36 -7.80 -1.56 1.78
C LEU A 36 -8.67 -0.98 0.67
N GLU A 37 -8.24 0.11 0.03
CA GLU A 37 -8.97 0.70 -1.10
C GLU A 37 -9.03 -0.23 -2.31
N LEU A 38 -7.91 -0.89 -2.62
CA LEU A 38 -7.86 -1.89 -3.69
C LEU A 38 -8.81 -3.07 -3.41
N ARG A 39 -8.91 -3.54 -2.15
CA ARG A 39 -9.85 -4.60 -1.74
C ARG A 39 -11.31 -4.15 -1.78
N ARG A 40 -11.60 -2.85 -1.57
CA ARG A 40 -12.94 -2.26 -1.78
C ARG A 40 -13.36 -2.23 -3.25
N GLY A 41 -12.50 -2.66 -4.17
CA GLY A 41 -12.74 -2.61 -5.61
C GLY A 41 -12.42 -1.26 -6.24
N VAL A 42 -11.90 -0.32 -5.44
CA VAL A 42 -11.42 0.97 -5.95
C VAL A 42 -10.12 0.74 -6.72
N SER A 43 -9.99 1.41 -7.87
CA SER A 43 -8.73 1.45 -8.60
C SER A 43 -8.02 2.75 -8.29
N LEU A 44 -6.69 2.74 -8.25
CA LEU A 44 -5.89 3.89 -7.83
C LEU A 44 -4.79 4.20 -8.84
N ASN A 45 -4.63 5.48 -9.15
CA ASN A 45 -3.43 6.03 -9.77
C ASN A 45 -2.60 6.81 -8.72
N ARG A 46 -1.39 7.24 -9.12
CA ARG A 46 -0.45 7.93 -8.23
C ARG A 46 -1.03 9.18 -7.58
N PHE A 47 -1.87 9.95 -8.28
CA PHE A 47 -2.44 11.18 -7.73
C PHE A 47 -3.54 10.92 -6.70
N GLU A 48 -4.27 9.81 -6.82
CA GLU A 48 -5.24 9.37 -5.82
C GLU A 48 -4.51 8.84 -4.58
N ALA A 49 -3.48 8.01 -4.78
CA ALA A 49 -2.65 7.48 -3.71
C ALA A 49 -1.89 8.57 -2.93
N GLU A 50 -1.41 9.62 -3.63
CA GLU A 50 -0.74 10.77 -3.00
C GLU A 50 -1.66 11.49 -2.00
N ARG A 51 -2.96 11.62 -2.31
CA ARG A 51 -3.96 12.21 -1.40
C ARG A 51 -4.16 11.36 -0.13
N MET A 52 -3.85 10.07 -0.20
CA MET A 52 -3.89 9.14 0.92
C MET A 52 -2.58 9.09 1.72
N GLY A 53 -1.56 9.84 1.29
CA GLY A 53 -0.22 9.86 1.89
C GLY A 53 0.75 8.82 1.33
N ASP A 54 0.41 8.14 0.23
CA ASP A 54 1.34 7.24 -0.47
C ASP A 54 1.94 7.90 -1.71
N HIS A 55 3.13 8.49 -1.53
CA HIS A 55 3.86 9.15 -2.62
C HIS A 55 4.51 8.17 -3.60
N CYS A 56 4.64 6.89 -3.22
CA CYS A 56 5.40 5.88 -3.97
C CYS A 56 4.53 4.68 -4.37
N LEU A 57 3.34 4.94 -4.94
CA LEU A 57 2.38 3.90 -5.32
C LEU A 57 3.01 2.72 -6.08
N ASN A 58 3.86 2.97 -7.06
CA ASN A 58 4.49 1.89 -7.84
C ASN A 58 5.32 0.94 -6.96
N THR A 59 6.00 1.47 -5.94
CA THR A 59 6.76 0.67 -4.97
C THR A 59 5.81 -0.11 -4.07
N THR A 60 4.75 0.53 -3.58
CA THR A 60 3.69 -0.12 -2.79
C THR A 60 3.06 -1.29 -3.56
N ILE A 61 2.68 -1.09 -4.82
CA ILE A 61 2.15 -2.17 -5.68
C ILE A 61 3.17 -3.29 -5.88
N SER A 62 4.46 -2.96 -6.04
CA SER A 62 5.52 -3.97 -6.16
C SER A 62 5.65 -4.81 -4.89
N THR A 63 5.58 -4.19 -3.70
CA THR A 63 5.55 -4.89 -2.42
C THR A 63 4.32 -5.79 -2.31
N LEU A 64 3.12 -5.28 -2.60
CA LEU A 64 1.88 -6.05 -2.57
C LEU A 64 1.91 -7.25 -3.53
N ARG A 65 2.50 -7.10 -4.72
CA ARG A 65 2.70 -8.23 -5.64
C ARG A 65 3.65 -9.28 -5.09
N GLY A 66 4.69 -8.86 -4.37
CA GLY A 66 5.60 -9.75 -3.65
C GLY A 66 4.91 -10.52 -2.51
N GLU A 67 3.93 -9.90 -1.87
CA GLU A 67 3.06 -10.52 -0.84
C GLU A 67 1.99 -11.46 -1.44
N GLY A 68 1.86 -11.52 -2.78
CA GLY A 68 0.94 -12.43 -3.45
C GLY A 68 -0.36 -11.81 -3.96
N TRP A 69 -0.53 -10.48 -3.88
CA TRP A 69 -1.67 -9.79 -4.46
C TRP A 69 -1.57 -9.73 -5.98
N LEU A 70 -2.65 -10.11 -6.68
CA LEU A 70 -2.76 -9.96 -8.12
C LEU A 70 -3.32 -8.57 -8.42
N ILE A 71 -2.44 -7.68 -8.89
CA ILE A 71 -2.79 -6.29 -9.17
C ILE A 71 -2.46 -6.00 -10.63
N ALA A 72 -3.47 -5.71 -11.44
CA ALA A 72 -3.31 -5.26 -12.82
C ALA A 72 -3.02 -3.76 -12.87
N GLY A 73 -2.30 -3.32 -13.91
CA GLY A 73 -1.99 -1.92 -14.15
C GLY A 73 -2.25 -1.55 -15.60
N GLU A 74 -3.03 -0.49 -15.81
CA GLU A 74 -3.37 0.02 -17.14
C GLU A 74 -2.86 1.46 -17.29
N TRP A 75 -2.42 1.83 -18.48
CA TRP A 75 -1.99 3.20 -18.73
C TRP A 75 -3.20 4.12 -18.88
N GLU A 76 -3.21 5.20 -18.11
CA GLU A 76 -4.23 6.24 -18.11
C GLU A 76 -3.57 7.60 -18.37
N THR A 77 -4.23 8.47 -19.13
CA THR A 77 -3.81 9.87 -19.29
C THR A 77 -4.74 10.75 -18.49
N VAL A 78 -4.20 11.43 -17.47
CA VAL A 78 -4.98 12.27 -16.55
C VAL A 78 -4.55 13.73 -16.61
N PRO A 79 -5.49 14.68 -16.47
CA PRO A 79 -5.14 16.08 -16.34
C PRO A 79 -4.48 16.35 -14.99
N THR A 80 -3.38 17.10 -15.03
CA THR A 80 -2.71 17.61 -13.84
C THR A 80 -3.29 18.97 -13.45
N GLN A 81 -3.11 19.37 -12.19
CA GLN A 81 -3.54 20.69 -11.69
C GLN A 81 -2.83 21.87 -12.41
N PHE A 82 -1.73 21.60 -13.11
CA PHE A 82 -0.97 22.59 -13.88
C PHE A 82 -1.41 22.68 -15.35
N GLY A 83 -2.58 22.14 -15.70
CA GLY A 83 -3.13 22.19 -17.06
C GLY A 83 -2.40 21.31 -18.08
N LYS A 84 -1.50 20.44 -17.63
CA LYS A 84 -0.79 19.47 -18.48
C LYS A 84 -1.40 18.09 -18.35
N MET A 85 -1.28 17.26 -19.38
CA MET A 85 -1.65 15.85 -19.33
C MET A 85 -0.47 15.02 -18.83
N ALA A 86 -0.72 14.08 -17.92
CA ALA A 86 0.26 13.14 -17.42
C ALA A 86 -0.20 11.71 -17.72
N ARG A 87 0.72 10.89 -18.22
CA ARG A 87 0.49 9.46 -18.40
C ARG A 87 0.90 8.72 -17.13
N VAL A 88 -0.05 8.06 -16.49
CA VAL A 88 0.11 7.34 -15.22
C VAL A 88 -0.40 5.90 -15.35
N LEU A 89 -0.02 5.05 -14.41
CA LEU A 89 -0.62 3.72 -14.28
C LEU A 89 -1.80 3.79 -13.30
N ARG A 90 -2.92 3.21 -13.72
CA ARG A 90 -4.07 2.93 -12.87
C ARG A 90 -4.03 1.47 -12.46
N TYR A 91 -4.00 1.22 -11.16
CA TYR A 91 -3.91 -0.11 -10.60
C TYR A 91 -5.26 -0.57 -10.06
N ARG A 92 -5.58 -1.85 -10.27
CA ARG A 92 -6.79 -2.49 -9.75
C ARG A 92 -6.43 -3.87 -9.21
N LEU A 93 -7.04 -4.25 -8.09
CA LEU A 93 -6.94 -5.61 -7.58
C LEU A 93 -7.75 -6.55 -8.48
N THR A 94 -7.12 -7.61 -8.95
CA THR A 94 -7.75 -8.64 -9.79
C THR A 94 -7.85 -9.99 -9.09
N GLY A 95 -7.21 -10.14 -7.93
CA GLY A 95 -7.30 -11.33 -7.10
C GLY A 95 -6.10 -11.44 -6.17
N TYR A 96 -5.85 -12.66 -5.71
CA TYR A 96 -4.74 -13.01 -4.83
C TYR A 96 -4.25 -14.40 -5.21
N ARG A 97 -2.95 -14.65 -5.03
CA ARG A 97 -2.31 -15.91 -5.42
C ARG A 97 -2.56 -17.03 -4.41
N ASN A 98 -2.73 -16.72 -3.13
CA ASN A 98 -2.82 -17.73 -2.08
C ASN A 98 -4.28 -18.11 -1.78
N LEU A 99 -4.77 -19.18 -2.43
CA LEU A 99 -6.15 -19.69 -2.25
C LEU A 99 -6.42 -20.23 -0.83
N ALA A 100 -5.40 -20.73 -0.12
CA ALA A 100 -5.59 -21.46 1.13
C ALA A 100 -6.09 -20.59 2.28
N GLU A 101 -5.56 -19.37 2.45
CA GLU A 101 -5.98 -18.46 3.55
C GLU A 101 -7.27 -17.70 3.22
N ALA A 102 -7.49 -17.34 1.95
CA ALA A 102 -8.67 -16.59 1.56
C ALA A 102 -9.94 -17.44 1.47
N ALA A 103 -9.81 -18.75 1.23
CA ALA A 103 -10.92 -19.68 1.35
C ALA A 103 -11.35 -19.86 2.82
N GLU A 104 -10.41 -19.88 3.78
CA GLU A 104 -10.74 -19.91 5.22
C GLU A 104 -11.41 -18.61 5.68
N GLU A 105 -10.94 -17.45 5.22
CA GLU A 105 -11.52 -16.15 5.58
C GLU A 105 -12.94 -15.97 4.99
N ILE A 106 -13.20 -16.45 3.77
CA ILE A 106 -14.54 -16.44 3.16
C ILE A 106 -15.46 -17.50 3.77
N ALA A 107 -14.96 -18.71 4.06
CA ALA A 107 -15.75 -19.76 4.71
C ALA A 107 -16.21 -19.35 6.12
N ALA A 108 -15.35 -18.68 6.89
CA ALA A 108 -15.71 -18.15 8.21
C ALA A 108 -16.81 -17.06 8.15
N ILE A 109 -16.89 -16.29 7.06
CA ILE A 109 -17.94 -15.28 6.86
C ILE A 109 -19.28 -15.93 6.48
N LEU A 110 -19.26 -17.05 5.74
CA LEU A 110 -20.47 -17.71 5.26
C LEU A 110 -21.10 -18.70 6.27
N ASP A 111 -20.33 -19.22 7.23
CA ASP A 111 -20.85 -20.10 8.30
C ASP A 111 -21.65 -19.34 9.37
N GLU A 112 -21.44 -18.03 9.55
CA GLU A 112 -22.17 -17.22 10.54
C GLU A 112 -23.60 -16.84 10.08
N ASP A 113 -23.88 -16.81 8.77
CA ASP A 113 -25.19 -16.40 8.22
C ASP A 113 -26.21 -17.55 8.14
N SER A 114 -25.83 -18.80 8.43
CA SER A 114 -26.75 -19.94 8.42
C SER A 114 -27.42 -20.23 9.78
N ALA A 115 -27.15 -19.42 10.81
CA ALA A 115 -27.65 -19.62 12.18
C ALA A 115 -28.73 -18.61 12.62
N ALA A 116 -29.46 -18.00 11.69
CA ALA A 116 -30.61 -17.11 11.97
C ALA A 116 -31.94 -17.65 11.41
#